data_AF-A0A1Y1VKP2-F1
#
_entry.id   AF-A0A1Y1VKP2-F1
#
_cell.length_a   1.000
_cell.length_b   1.000
_cell.length_c   1.000
_cell.angle_alpha   90.00
_cell.angle_beta   90.00
_cell.angle_gamma   90.00
#
_symmetry.space_group_name_H-M   'P 1'
#
loop_
_entity.id
_entity.type
_entity.pdbx_description
1 polymer ?
#
loop_
_entity_poly.entity_id
_entity_poly.type
_entity_poly.pdbx_seq_one_letter_code
_entity_poly.pdbx_strand_id
1 'polypeptide(L)'
;MKIGFITSVLTLFTTSSVFAEISFIDYHKKNYGNDIDNNVLIKCSNIIEEYQNECIGSEIDSFSKNKIDGLCDRYNSEKCQYLFEDIDDTLKECKKLPENEYNNIIEYFNETSVFNELYCTKNESNENCPIIDLDMFTGTTLTGYILNGVMLNSTFPSEENYKNVINNTCRSKKCNDALYKFVYFFGDENQNSETITRKNTEENSNKFLEFRKSVIAILKSDNCTALGNESQEHIANGVTKTQISVGFIVATLSLFLVLLNDNTL
;
A
#
# COMPACT_ATOMS: atom_id res chain seq x y z
N MET A 1 34.79 -1.78 -57.58
CA MET A 1 35.80 -1.86 -56.52
C MET A 1 35.26 -1.11 -55.30
N LYS A 2 34.98 -1.87 -54.22
CA LYS A 2 34.66 -1.54 -52.80
C LYS A 2 34.15 -0.12 -52.49
N ILE A 3 32.86 0.06 -52.18
CA ILE A 3 32.25 0.03 -50.82
C ILE A 3 33.09 0.80 -49.79
N GLY A 4 32.53 1.91 -49.30
CA GLY A 4 33.03 2.65 -48.14
C GLY A 4 31.90 3.48 -47.52
N PHE A 5 30.86 2.80 -47.04
CA PHE A 5 29.83 3.39 -46.17
C PHE A 5 30.52 3.77 -44.85
N ILE A 6 30.79 5.06 -44.65
CA ILE A 6 31.19 5.60 -43.36
C ILE A 6 29.91 5.82 -42.57
N THR A 7 29.45 4.77 -41.89
CA THR A 7 28.48 4.89 -40.81
C THR A 7 29.20 5.51 -39.62
N SER A 8 29.15 6.83 -39.52
CA SER A 8 29.43 7.53 -38.27
C SER A 8 28.39 7.09 -37.25
N VAL A 9 28.80 6.20 -36.36
CA VAL A 9 28.05 5.80 -35.16
C VAL A 9 27.90 7.06 -34.32
N LEU A 10 26.74 7.70 -34.46
CA LEU A 10 26.30 8.76 -33.57
C LEU A 10 25.90 8.07 -32.25
N THR A 11 26.86 7.92 -31.35
CA THR A 11 26.59 7.53 -29.97
C THR A 11 25.78 8.65 -29.33
N LEU A 12 24.46 8.54 -29.41
CA LEU A 12 23.54 9.29 -28.56
C LEU A 12 23.84 8.87 -27.11
N PHE A 13 24.71 9.63 -26.44
CA PHE A 13 24.66 9.74 -25.00
C PHE A 13 23.34 10.44 -24.68
N THR A 14 22.29 9.64 -24.48
CA THR A 14 21.16 10.12 -23.70
C THR A 14 21.74 10.43 -22.32
N THR A 15 21.97 11.71 -22.04
CA THR A 15 22.15 12.17 -20.67
C THR A 15 20.82 11.86 -19.98
N SER A 16 20.70 10.65 -19.43
CA SER A 16 19.76 10.40 -18.37
C SER A 16 20.14 11.40 -17.29
N SER A 17 19.38 12.49 -17.24
CA SER A 17 19.37 13.38 -16.10
C SER A 17 18.83 12.52 -14.97
N VAL A 18 19.75 11.79 -14.32
CA VAL A 18 19.52 11.27 -12.99
C VAL A 18 19.32 12.54 -12.17
N PHE A 19 18.06 12.96 -12.02
CA PHE A 19 17.70 13.96 -11.02
C PHE A 19 18.15 13.34 -9.71
N ALA A 20 19.29 13.79 -9.19
CA ALA A 20 19.73 13.39 -7.87
C ALA A 20 18.62 13.84 -6.92
N GLU A 21 17.90 12.87 -6.35
CA GLU A 21 16.95 13.16 -5.27
C GLU A 21 17.70 13.93 -4.19
N ILE A 22 17.15 15.06 -3.77
CA ILE A 22 17.70 15.84 -2.68
C ILE A 22 17.57 14.96 -1.42
N SER A 23 18.68 14.71 -0.72
CA SER A 23 18.62 13.95 0.53
C SER A 23 17.82 14.72 1.59
N PHE A 24 17.25 14.02 2.58
CA PHE A 24 16.54 14.66 3.69
C PHE A 24 17.42 15.71 4.42
N ILE A 25 18.70 15.38 4.63
CA ILE A 25 19.68 16.28 5.24
C ILE A 25 19.91 17.51 4.38
N ASP A 26 20.08 17.34 3.06
CA ASP A 26 20.32 18.46 2.14
C ASP A 26 19.10 19.37 2.05
N TYR A 27 17.89 18.80 2.05
CA TYR A 27 16.63 19.56 2.11
C TYR A 27 16.59 20.42 3.38
N HIS A 28 16.86 19.84 4.55
CA HIS A 28 16.80 20.57 5.81
C HIS A 28 17.87 21.66 5.91
N LYS A 29 19.12 21.36 5.52
CA LYS A 29 20.20 22.37 5.50
C LYS A 29 19.89 23.53 4.57
N LYS A 30 19.24 23.28 3.43
CA LYS A 30 18.86 24.32 2.47
C LYS A 30 17.77 25.24 3.02
N ASN A 31 16.78 24.70 3.73
CA ASN A 31 15.62 25.48 4.20
C ASN A 31 15.83 26.12 5.58
N TYR A 32 16.63 25.50 6.45
CA TYR A 32 16.80 25.91 7.86
C TYR A 32 18.25 26.24 8.25
N GLY A 33 19.21 26.12 7.33
CA GLY A 33 20.60 26.46 7.61
C GLY A 33 21.19 25.68 8.79
N ASN A 34 21.73 26.41 9.78
CA ASN A 34 22.33 25.86 11.01
C ASN A 34 21.39 25.94 12.22
N ASP A 35 20.11 26.30 12.03
CA ASP A 35 19.17 26.49 13.14
C ASP A 35 18.74 25.17 13.78
N ILE A 36 19.06 24.04 13.12
CA ILE A 36 18.81 22.69 13.61
C ILE A 36 20.15 22.02 13.93
N ASP A 37 20.23 21.40 15.11
CA ASP A 37 21.40 20.62 15.51
C ASP A 37 21.68 19.50 14.50
N ASN A 38 22.88 19.50 13.92
CA ASN A 38 23.26 18.55 12.88
C ASN A 38 23.23 17.08 13.36
N ASN A 39 23.46 16.82 14.65
CA ASN A 39 23.31 15.47 15.21
C ASN A 39 21.85 15.04 15.30
N VAL A 40 20.93 15.96 15.60
CA VAL A 40 19.48 15.69 15.56
C VAL A 40 19.06 15.34 14.13
N LEU A 41 19.49 16.13 13.14
CA LEU A 41 19.20 15.88 11.73
C LEU A 41 19.72 14.51 11.27
N ILE A 42 20.98 14.18 11.57
CA ILE A 42 21.57 12.89 11.17
C ILE A 42 20.81 11.72 11.82
N LYS A 43 20.53 11.80 13.13
CA LYS A 43 19.80 10.73 13.82
C LYS A 43 18.41 10.52 13.25
N CYS A 44 17.66 11.61 13.06
CA CYS A 44 16.33 11.54 12.48
C CYS A 44 16.38 11.00 11.03
N SER A 45 17.31 11.50 10.19
CA SER A 45 17.49 11.03 8.81
C SER A 45 17.77 9.52 8.75
N ASN A 46 18.67 9.03 9.60
CA ASN A 46 19.02 7.61 9.61
C ASN A 46 17.83 6.72 9.98
N ILE A 47 17.04 7.14 10.99
CA ILE A 47 15.82 6.42 11.40
C ILE A 47 14.81 6.41 10.26
N ILE A 48 14.59 7.57 9.62
CA ILE A 48 13.69 7.70 8.49
C ILE A 48 14.14 6.77 7.34
N GLU A 49 15.40 6.85 6.92
CA GLU A 49 15.94 6.02 5.84
C GLU A 49 15.83 4.52 6.14
N GLU A 50 16.11 4.11 7.38
CA GLU A 50 15.94 2.72 7.82
C GLU A 50 14.50 2.23 7.60
N TYR A 51 13.50 2.95 8.12
CA TYR A 51 12.11 2.56 7.99
C TYR A 51 11.55 2.76 6.58
N GLN A 52 12.04 3.74 5.83
CA GLN A 52 11.66 3.92 4.44
C GLN A 52 12.09 2.75 3.57
N ASN A 53 13.29 2.20 3.82
CA ASN A 53 13.81 1.06 3.08
C ASN A 53 13.16 -0.26 3.52
N GLU A 54 12.85 -0.39 4.81
CA GLU A 54 12.39 -1.66 5.35
C GLU A 54 10.87 -1.80 5.46
N CYS A 55 10.13 -0.70 5.66
CA CYS A 55 8.70 -0.74 5.96
C CYS A 55 7.82 -0.03 4.94
N ILE A 56 8.43 0.80 4.09
CA ILE A 56 7.71 1.61 3.12
C ILE A 56 8.06 1.14 1.71
N GLY A 57 7.05 1.17 0.85
CA GLY A 57 7.25 1.08 -0.59
C GLY A 57 7.70 2.43 -1.12
N SER A 58 8.98 2.77 -1.00
CA SER A 58 9.52 4.07 -1.44
C SER A 58 9.84 4.13 -2.94
N GLU A 59 9.94 2.97 -3.61
CA GLU A 59 10.14 2.88 -5.06
C GLU A 59 8.81 3.16 -5.80
N ILE A 60 8.87 3.84 -6.94
CA ILE A 60 7.68 4.30 -7.68
C ILE A 60 6.65 3.20 -7.95
N ASP A 61 7.09 1.96 -8.20
CA ASP A 61 6.27 0.79 -8.53
C ASP A 61 6.04 -0.15 -7.34
N SER A 62 6.32 0.29 -6.10
CA SER A 62 6.18 -0.54 -4.89
C SER A 62 4.76 -1.06 -4.67
N PHE A 63 3.75 -0.30 -5.09
CA PHE A 63 2.33 -0.67 -4.98
C PHE A 63 1.81 -1.45 -6.21
N SER A 64 2.67 -1.73 -7.19
CA SER A 64 2.29 -2.52 -8.35
C SER A 64 2.00 -3.97 -7.98
N LYS A 65 1.15 -4.65 -8.75
CA LYS A 65 0.79 -6.07 -8.52
C LYS A 65 2.00 -7.00 -8.40
N ASN A 66 3.11 -6.68 -9.06
CA ASN A 66 4.31 -7.53 -9.08
C ASN A 66 5.19 -7.34 -7.83
N LYS A 67 5.08 -6.21 -7.14
CA LYS A 67 5.87 -5.89 -5.93
C LYS A 67 5.06 -5.92 -4.65
N ILE A 68 3.72 -5.95 -4.76
CA ILE A 68 2.85 -5.76 -3.61
C ILE A 68 3.04 -6.84 -2.54
N ASP A 69 3.21 -8.11 -2.94
CA ASP A 69 3.42 -9.18 -1.96
C ASP A 69 4.69 -8.95 -1.13
N GLY A 70 5.79 -8.50 -1.76
CA GLY A 70 7.03 -8.17 -1.06
C GLY A 70 6.94 -6.91 -0.20
N LEU A 71 6.12 -5.92 -0.59
CA LEU A 71 5.77 -4.80 0.27
C LEU A 71 4.97 -5.26 1.49
N CYS A 72 4.00 -6.16 1.29
CA CYS A 72 3.15 -6.66 2.34
C CYS A 72 3.86 -7.59 3.33
N ASP A 73 4.79 -8.41 2.86
CA ASP A 73 5.64 -9.22 3.74
C ASP A 73 6.48 -8.33 4.66
N ARG A 74 7.04 -7.24 4.12
CA ARG A 74 7.77 -6.23 4.89
C ARG A 74 6.86 -5.49 5.88
N TYR A 75 5.73 -4.98 5.41
CA TYR A 75 4.74 -4.27 6.22
C TYR A 75 4.25 -5.11 7.41
N ASN A 76 4.02 -6.41 7.21
CA ASN A 76 3.55 -7.33 8.24
C ASN A 76 4.67 -7.85 9.17
N SER A 77 5.92 -7.43 8.97
CA SER A 77 7.02 -7.80 9.88
C SER A 77 6.85 -7.11 11.24
N GLU A 78 7.36 -7.74 12.30
CA GLU A 78 7.29 -7.20 13.68
C GLU A 78 7.87 -5.78 13.76
N LYS A 79 8.96 -5.51 13.03
CA LYS A 79 9.61 -4.19 12.99
C LYS A 79 8.68 -3.11 12.44
N CYS A 80 7.98 -3.40 11.35
CA CYS A 80 7.10 -2.43 10.71
C CYS A 80 5.78 -2.27 11.45
N GLN A 81 5.24 -3.35 12.02
CA GLN A 81 4.09 -3.26 12.91
C GLN A 81 4.40 -2.39 14.15
N TYR A 82 5.58 -2.56 14.77
CA TYR A 82 6.01 -1.69 15.88
C TYR A 82 6.06 -0.21 15.47
N LEU A 83 6.64 0.10 14.31
CA LEU A 83 6.67 1.46 13.77
C LEU A 83 5.26 2.05 13.66
N PHE A 84 4.32 1.32 13.06
CA PHE A 84 2.98 1.85 12.76
C PHE A 84 2.02 1.81 13.96
N GLU A 85 2.30 1.00 14.99
CA GLU A 85 1.59 1.01 16.26
C GLU A 85 1.93 2.25 17.11
N ASP A 86 3.19 2.68 17.11
CA ASP A 86 3.65 3.88 17.84
C ASP A 86 4.71 4.65 17.05
N ILE A 87 4.25 5.36 16.02
CA ILE A 87 5.09 6.21 15.16
C ILE A 87 5.79 7.29 16.00
N ASP A 88 5.10 7.83 17.00
CA ASP A 88 5.56 8.93 17.85
C ASP A 88 6.75 8.51 18.75
N ASP A 89 6.73 7.33 19.36
CA ASP A 89 7.87 6.82 20.12
C ASP A 89 9.01 6.40 19.18
N THR A 90 8.68 5.73 18.08
CA THR A 90 9.66 5.27 17.09
C THR A 90 10.47 6.43 16.52
N LEU A 91 9.82 7.57 16.27
CA LEU A 91 10.43 8.78 15.71
C LEU A 91 10.75 9.85 16.76
N LYS A 92 10.94 9.47 18.03
CA LYS A 92 11.20 10.43 19.13
C LYS A 92 12.40 11.36 18.92
N GLU A 93 13.42 10.92 18.17
CA GLU A 93 14.55 11.80 17.84
C GLU A 93 14.15 12.90 16.86
N CYS A 94 13.18 12.63 15.98
CA CYS A 94 12.62 13.60 15.03
C CYS A 94 11.73 14.65 15.72
N LYS A 95 11.18 14.39 16.91
CA LYS A 95 10.41 15.38 17.72
C LYS A 95 11.20 16.64 18.07
N LYS A 96 12.53 16.60 17.94
CA LYS A 96 13.44 17.73 18.21
C LYS A 96 13.57 18.66 16.99
N LEU A 97 13.01 18.29 15.84
CA LEU A 97 12.92 19.16 14.67
C LEU A 97 11.85 20.24 14.88
N PRO A 98 11.85 21.32 14.08
CA PRO A 98 10.75 22.27 14.06
C PRO A 98 9.41 21.56 13.89
N GLU A 99 8.38 22.03 14.60
CA GLU A 99 7.06 21.38 14.67
C GLU A 99 6.48 21.05 13.29
N ASN A 100 6.61 21.98 12.33
CA ASN A 100 6.12 21.76 10.96
C ASN A 100 6.85 20.58 10.26
N GLU A 101 8.15 20.42 10.46
CA GLU A 101 8.93 19.32 9.88
C GLU A 101 8.57 17.99 10.54
N TYR A 102 8.46 17.98 11.87
CA TYR A 102 8.01 16.80 12.60
C TYR A 102 6.61 16.36 12.14
N ASN A 103 5.68 17.30 12.02
CA ASN A 103 4.33 17.01 11.55
C ASN A 103 4.32 16.45 10.12
N ASN A 104 5.17 16.96 9.21
CA ASN A 104 5.29 16.41 7.86
C ASN A 104 5.80 14.95 7.87
N ILE A 105 6.76 14.63 8.74
CA ILE A 105 7.26 13.26 8.91
C ILE A 105 6.13 12.36 9.42
N ILE A 106 5.43 12.78 10.46
CA ILE A 106 4.33 11.99 11.04
C ILE A 106 3.19 11.80 10.04
N GLU A 107 2.85 12.84 9.27
CA GLU A 107 1.83 12.75 8.22
C GLU A 107 2.25 11.75 7.13
N TYR A 108 3.51 11.77 6.68
CA TYR A 108 4.05 10.81 5.72
C TYR A 108 3.93 9.36 6.20
N PHE A 109 4.36 9.06 7.44
CA PHE A 109 4.29 7.69 7.97
C PHE A 109 2.84 7.24 8.22
N ASN A 110 1.95 8.12 8.68
CA ASN A 110 0.53 7.81 8.86
C ASN A 110 -0.16 7.50 7.53
N GLU A 111 0.01 8.37 6.52
CA GLU A 111 -0.56 8.14 5.18
C GLU A 111 -0.05 6.83 4.58
N THR A 112 1.27 6.61 4.67
CA THR A 112 1.89 5.38 4.18
C THR A 112 1.35 4.14 4.87
N SER A 113 1.15 4.19 6.18
CA SER A 113 0.55 3.09 6.94
C SER A 113 -0.84 2.74 6.41
N VAL A 114 -1.65 3.75 6.12
CA VAL A 114 -3.02 3.57 5.61
C VAL A 114 -3.03 3.03 4.18
N PHE A 115 -2.11 3.46 3.31
CA PHE A 115 -1.94 2.88 1.97
C PHE A 115 -1.48 1.43 2.03
N ASN A 116 -0.48 1.13 2.87
CA ASN A 116 0.02 -0.22 3.07
C ASN A 116 -1.09 -1.14 3.60
N GLU A 117 -1.83 -0.72 4.62
CA GLU A 117 -2.95 -1.49 5.18
C GLU A 117 -4.00 -1.80 4.11
N LEU A 118 -4.38 -0.81 3.30
CA LEU A 118 -5.37 -0.99 2.23
C LEU A 118 -4.92 -2.06 1.23
N TYR A 119 -3.68 -1.99 0.75
CA TYR A 119 -3.18 -2.89 -0.29
C TYR A 119 -2.78 -4.26 0.24
N CYS A 120 -2.36 -4.34 1.51
CA CYS A 120 -1.91 -5.57 2.14
C CYS A 120 -3.03 -6.32 2.86
N THR A 121 -4.22 -5.73 2.94
CA THR A 121 -5.42 -6.45 3.35
C THR A 121 -5.70 -7.57 2.36
N LYS A 122 -5.92 -8.77 2.90
CA LYS A 122 -6.39 -9.94 2.15
C LYS A 122 -7.85 -10.21 2.47
N ASN A 123 -8.58 -10.71 1.48
CA ASN A 123 -9.95 -11.15 1.63
C ASN A 123 -10.03 -12.40 2.55
N GLU A 124 -11.24 -12.89 2.76
CA GLU A 124 -11.54 -14.05 3.60
C GLU A 124 -10.93 -15.35 3.06
N SER A 125 -10.68 -15.41 1.75
CA SER A 125 -10.01 -16.52 1.04
C SER A 125 -8.48 -16.38 1.00
N ASN A 126 -7.91 -15.40 1.71
CA ASN A 126 -6.46 -15.10 1.73
C ASN A 126 -5.89 -14.65 0.36
N GLU A 127 -6.71 -14.05 -0.48
CA GLU A 127 -6.30 -13.40 -1.74
C GLU A 127 -6.24 -11.88 -1.54
N ASN A 128 -5.41 -11.19 -2.34
CA ASN A 128 -5.30 -9.73 -2.26
C ASN A 128 -6.64 -9.05 -2.58
N CYS A 129 -6.95 -7.96 -1.88
CA CYS A 129 -8.17 -7.20 -2.13
C CYS A 129 -8.19 -6.63 -3.56
N PRO A 130 -9.35 -6.62 -4.26
CA PRO A 130 -9.44 -6.13 -5.64
C PRO A 130 -8.91 -4.72 -5.87
N ILE A 131 -8.83 -3.89 -4.81
CA ILE A 131 -8.31 -2.52 -4.87
C ILE A 131 -6.90 -2.42 -5.49
N ILE A 132 -6.09 -3.47 -5.40
CA ILE A 132 -4.75 -3.52 -6.03
C ILE A 132 -4.82 -3.38 -7.56
N ASP A 133 -5.99 -3.63 -8.17
CA ASP A 133 -6.19 -3.53 -9.61
C ASP A 133 -6.29 -2.09 -10.13
N LEU A 134 -6.42 -1.11 -9.22
CA LEU A 134 -6.53 0.29 -9.59
C LEU A 134 -5.19 1.00 -9.83
N ASP A 135 -4.09 0.44 -9.32
CA ASP A 135 -2.74 1.00 -9.46
C ASP A 135 -2.67 2.51 -9.15
N MET A 136 -3.45 2.94 -8.15
CA MET A 136 -3.69 4.35 -7.87
C MET A 136 -2.57 5.03 -7.10
N PHE A 137 -1.69 4.25 -6.47
CA PHE A 137 -0.65 4.78 -5.62
C PHE A 137 0.74 4.41 -6.13
N THR A 138 1.67 5.32 -5.92
CA THR A 138 3.09 5.13 -6.24
C THR A 138 3.91 5.29 -4.98
N GLY A 139 5.01 4.55 -4.90
CA GLY A 139 5.93 4.75 -3.80
C GLY A 139 6.65 6.09 -3.91
N THR A 140 6.96 6.68 -2.75
CA THR A 140 7.76 7.91 -2.68
C THR A 140 8.60 7.96 -1.42
N THR A 141 9.73 8.65 -1.51
CA THR A 141 10.55 8.97 -0.34
C THR A 141 9.89 10.09 0.49
N LEU A 142 10.29 10.32 1.75
CA LEU A 142 9.83 11.45 2.55
C LEU A 142 10.17 12.78 1.86
N THR A 143 11.37 12.91 1.30
CA THR A 143 11.72 14.12 0.55
C THR A 143 10.86 14.25 -0.71
N GLY A 144 10.63 13.16 -1.44
CA GLY A 144 9.70 13.13 -2.56
C GLY A 144 8.29 13.56 -2.16
N TYR A 145 7.81 13.10 -1.01
CA TYR A 145 6.51 13.47 -0.42
C TYR A 145 6.43 14.95 -0.07
N ILE A 146 7.47 15.50 0.57
CA ILE A 146 7.51 16.92 0.95
C ILE A 146 7.56 17.82 -0.30
N LEU A 147 8.30 17.42 -1.33
CA LEU A 147 8.51 18.23 -2.53
C LEU A 147 7.38 18.12 -3.56
N ASN A 148 6.85 16.91 -3.76
CA ASN A 148 5.93 16.61 -4.86
C ASN A 148 4.54 16.18 -4.38
N GLY A 149 4.37 15.95 -3.08
CA GLY A 149 3.10 15.58 -2.47
C GLY A 149 2.80 14.09 -2.39
N VAL A 150 1.51 13.79 -2.27
CA VAL A 150 0.98 12.46 -1.95
C VAL A 150 1.34 11.44 -3.04
N MET A 151 1.42 10.18 -2.62
CA MET A 151 1.64 8.94 -3.37
C MET A 151 0.57 8.66 -4.46
N LEU A 152 0.07 9.63 -5.22
CA LEU A 152 -0.93 9.38 -6.25
C LEU A 152 -0.27 9.12 -7.60
N ASN A 153 -0.68 8.04 -8.27
CA ASN A 153 -0.32 7.78 -9.64
C ASN A 153 -0.93 8.85 -10.55
N SER A 154 -0.14 9.38 -11.49
CA SER A 154 -0.61 10.35 -12.48
C SER A 154 -1.69 9.78 -13.40
N THR A 155 -1.76 8.45 -13.51
CA THR A 155 -2.77 7.74 -14.30
C THR A 155 -3.91 7.29 -13.40
N PHE A 156 -4.84 8.21 -13.10
CA PHE A 156 -6.02 7.89 -12.32
C PHE A 156 -6.96 6.93 -13.10
N PRO A 157 -7.50 5.86 -12.50
CA PRO A 157 -8.39 4.94 -13.18
C PRO A 157 -9.67 5.62 -13.66
N SER A 158 -10.24 5.13 -14.77
CA SER A 158 -11.55 5.59 -15.24
C SER A 158 -12.65 5.31 -14.21
N GLU A 159 -13.73 6.10 -14.26
CA GLU A 159 -14.88 5.92 -13.37
C GLU A 159 -15.49 4.52 -13.44
N GLU A 160 -15.63 3.98 -14.64
CA GLU A 160 -16.11 2.62 -14.84
C GLU A 160 -15.19 1.59 -14.17
N ASN A 161 -13.87 1.76 -14.32
CA ASN A 161 -12.89 0.83 -13.77
C ASN A 161 -12.94 0.83 -12.24
N TYR A 162 -12.87 2.01 -11.60
CA TYR A 162 -12.89 2.04 -10.14
C TYR A 162 -14.24 1.58 -9.58
N LYS A 163 -15.37 1.90 -10.21
CA LYS A 163 -16.69 1.41 -9.75
C LYS A 163 -16.76 -0.11 -9.74
N ASN A 164 -16.26 -0.76 -10.78
CA ASN A 164 -16.22 -2.22 -10.86
C ASN A 164 -15.34 -2.83 -9.76
N VAL A 165 -14.14 -2.28 -9.55
CA VAL A 165 -13.24 -2.75 -8.50
C VAL A 165 -13.82 -2.53 -7.10
N ILE A 166 -14.45 -1.40 -6.82
CA ILE A 166 -15.09 -1.15 -5.52
C ILE A 166 -16.26 -2.13 -5.30
N ASN A 167 -17.10 -2.38 -6.31
CA ASN A 167 -18.18 -3.36 -6.20
C ASN A 167 -17.66 -4.79 -5.89
N ASN A 168 -16.53 -5.17 -6.47
CA ASN A 168 -15.89 -6.46 -6.14
C ASN A 168 -15.28 -6.45 -4.73
N THR A 169 -14.72 -5.31 -4.32
CA THR A 169 -14.19 -5.09 -2.96
C THR A 169 -15.29 -5.27 -1.90
N CYS A 170 -16.51 -4.80 -2.17
CA CYS A 170 -17.68 -4.95 -1.29
C CYS A 170 -18.07 -6.39 -0.97
N ARG A 171 -17.63 -7.38 -1.77
CA ARG A 171 -17.92 -8.79 -1.50
C ARG A 171 -17.09 -9.36 -0.35
N SER A 172 -15.99 -8.69 0.00
CA SER A 172 -15.15 -9.07 1.13
C SER A 172 -15.35 -8.07 2.26
N LYS A 173 -15.70 -8.56 3.45
CA LYS A 173 -15.86 -7.69 4.61
C LYS A 173 -14.51 -7.06 4.98
N LYS A 174 -13.43 -7.85 5.00
CA LYS A 174 -12.09 -7.33 5.30
C LYS A 174 -11.66 -6.23 4.32
N CYS A 175 -11.83 -6.47 3.02
CA CYS A 175 -11.47 -5.48 2.02
C CYS A 175 -12.34 -4.23 2.07
N ASN A 176 -13.63 -4.40 2.33
CA ASN A 176 -14.57 -3.30 2.52
C ASN A 176 -14.19 -2.45 3.75
N ASP A 177 -13.93 -3.08 4.89
CA ASP A 177 -13.54 -2.39 6.13
C ASP A 177 -12.22 -1.61 5.94
N ALA A 178 -11.22 -2.21 5.26
CA ALA A 178 -9.97 -1.53 4.94
C ALA A 178 -10.16 -0.34 3.99
N LEU A 179 -10.98 -0.50 2.94
CA LEU A 179 -11.31 0.60 2.02
C LEU A 179 -12.10 1.71 2.72
N TYR A 180 -13.00 1.36 3.64
CA TYR A 180 -13.71 2.32 4.46
C TYR A 180 -12.74 3.12 5.34
N LYS A 181 -11.85 2.44 6.08
CA LYS A 181 -10.81 3.10 6.88
C LYS A 181 -9.99 4.08 6.04
N PHE A 182 -9.59 3.65 4.84
CA PHE A 182 -8.86 4.46 3.88
C PHE A 182 -9.60 5.75 3.50
N VAL A 183 -10.86 5.66 3.04
CA VAL A 183 -11.58 6.85 2.56
C VAL A 183 -11.93 7.84 3.68
N TYR A 184 -12.11 7.35 4.91
CA TYR A 184 -12.37 8.18 6.09
C TYR A 184 -11.13 8.80 6.70
N PHE A 185 -9.94 8.20 6.49
CA PHE A 185 -8.68 8.80 6.91
C PHE A 185 -8.49 10.19 6.29
N PHE A 186 -8.90 10.36 5.02
CA PHE A 186 -8.85 11.64 4.32
C PHE A 186 -10.09 12.52 4.56
N GLY A 187 -10.79 12.34 5.69
CA GLY A 187 -11.92 13.18 6.13
C GLY A 187 -13.29 12.55 5.89
N ASP A 188 -14.36 13.36 5.97
CA ASP A 188 -15.75 12.97 5.61
C ASP A 188 -16.17 13.45 4.20
N GLU A 189 -17.32 13.00 3.69
CA GLU A 189 -17.82 13.33 2.33
C GLU A 189 -17.92 14.83 2.02
N ASN A 190 -18.03 15.66 3.06
CA ASN A 190 -18.24 17.11 2.96
C ASN A 190 -16.96 17.91 3.24
N GLN A 191 -15.90 17.26 3.73
CA GLN A 191 -14.60 17.86 3.94
C GLN A 191 -13.71 17.64 2.72
N ASN A 192 -13.27 18.73 2.11
CA ASN A 192 -12.06 18.71 1.30
C ASN A 192 -10.92 18.40 2.26
N SER A 193 -10.21 17.28 2.06
CA SER A 193 -9.05 16.99 2.89
C SER A 193 -7.97 18.02 2.53
N GLU A 194 -7.66 18.93 3.46
CA GLU A 194 -6.61 19.93 3.28
C GLU A 194 -5.28 19.27 2.90
N THR A 195 -5.01 18.08 3.44
CA THR A 195 -3.86 17.22 3.14
C THR A 195 -3.70 16.96 1.64
N ILE A 196 -4.75 16.50 0.94
CA ILE A 196 -4.68 16.17 -0.49
C ILE A 196 -4.58 17.43 -1.35
N THR A 197 -5.35 18.47 -1.03
CA THR A 197 -5.39 19.72 -1.80
C THR A 197 -4.12 20.56 -1.66
N ARG A 198 -3.42 20.46 -0.51
CA ARG A 198 -2.17 21.20 -0.26
C ARG A 198 -0.98 20.61 -1.02
N LYS A 199 -1.02 19.31 -1.29
CA LYS A 199 0.15 18.53 -1.70
C LYS A 199 0.15 18.13 -3.16
N ASN A 200 -1.01 18.05 -3.81
CA ASN A 200 -1.10 17.65 -5.20
C ASN A 200 -1.42 18.83 -6.13
N THR A 201 -1.23 18.63 -7.44
CA THR A 201 -1.82 19.54 -8.42
C THR A 201 -3.34 19.62 -8.22
N GLU A 202 -3.94 20.75 -8.58
CA GLU A 202 -5.40 20.94 -8.49
C GLU A 202 -6.14 19.84 -9.26
N GLU A 203 -5.63 19.46 -10.44
CA GLU A 203 -6.19 18.38 -11.26
C GLU A 203 -6.19 17.03 -10.52
N ASN A 204 -5.04 16.62 -9.95
CA ASN A 204 -4.95 15.34 -9.25
C ASN A 204 -5.78 15.33 -7.97
N SER A 205 -5.82 16.46 -7.26
CA SER A 205 -6.66 16.65 -6.08
C SER A 205 -8.13 16.46 -6.42
N ASN A 206 -8.60 17.09 -7.50
CA ASN A 206 -10.00 17.00 -7.94
C ASN A 206 -10.37 15.57 -8.33
N LYS A 207 -9.52 14.89 -9.11
CA LYS A 207 -9.74 13.48 -9.49
C LYS A 207 -9.84 12.56 -8.27
N PHE A 208 -8.95 12.74 -7.29
CA PHE A 208 -9.01 11.96 -6.06
C PHE A 208 -10.27 12.26 -5.25
N LEU A 209 -10.67 13.54 -5.12
CA LEU A 209 -11.88 13.92 -4.40
C LEU A 209 -13.14 13.34 -5.07
N GLU A 210 -13.20 13.34 -6.39
CA GLU A 210 -14.29 12.70 -7.15
C GLU A 210 -14.33 11.19 -6.92
N PHE A 211 -13.18 10.52 -7.04
CA PHE A 211 -13.06 9.11 -6.72
C PHE A 211 -13.55 8.80 -5.31
N ARG A 212 -13.07 9.55 -4.31
CA ARG A 212 -13.42 9.36 -2.92
C ARG A 212 -14.91 9.52 -2.70
N LYS A 213 -15.54 10.54 -3.27
CA LYS A 213 -17.01 10.73 -3.22
C LYS A 213 -17.75 9.54 -3.80
N SER A 214 -17.33 9.07 -4.98
CA SER A 214 -17.94 7.91 -5.63
C SER A 214 -17.75 6.63 -4.82
N VAL A 215 -16.56 6.40 -4.25
CA VAL A 215 -16.28 5.24 -3.40
C VAL A 215 -17.19 5.25 -2.19
N ILE A 216 -17.26 6.36 -1.44
CA ILE A 216 -18.11 6.41 -0.25
C ILE A 216 -19.59 6.19 -0.61
N ALA A 217 -20.07 6.74 -1.73
CA ALA A 217 -21.42 6.50 -2.20
C ALA A 217 -21.70 5.00 -2.51
N ILE A 218 -20.73 4.30 -3.10
CA ILE A 218 -20.83 2.86 -3.36
C ILE A 218 -20.80 2.08 -2.05
N LEU A 219 -19.87 2.40 -1.14
CA LEU A 219 -19.73 1.74 0.15
C LEU A 219 -20.99 1.85 1.01
N LYS A 220 -21.69 2.99 0.92
CA LYS A 220 -22.97 3.23 1.61
C LYS A 220 -24.19 2.64 0.91
N SER A 221 -24.04 2.13 -0.31
CA SER A 221 -25.18 1.58 -1.06
C SER A 221 -25.66 0.26 -0.43
N ASP A 222 -26.96 0.02 -0.52
CA ASP A 222 -27.58 -1.24 -0.07
C ASP A 222 -26.92 -2.46 -0.75
N ASN A 223 -26.47 -2.30 -2.00
CA ASN A 223 -25.80 -3.35 -2.76
C ASN A 223 -24.46 -3.76 -2.12
N CYS A 224 -23.62 -2.80 -1.74
CA CYS A 224 -22.35 -3.11 -1.07
C CYS A 224 -22.58 -3.76 0.30
N THR A 225 -23.56 -3.25 1.04
CA THR A 225 -23.94 -3.77 2.37
C THR A 225 -24.49 -5.20 2.29
N ALA A 226 -25.28 -5.51 1.26
CA ALA A 226 -25.82 -6.85 1.03
C ALA A 226 -24.73 -7.85 0.61
N LEU A 227 -23.84 -7.47 -0.31
CA LEU A 227 -22.76 -8.33 -0.81
C LEU A 227 -21.76 -8.76 0.28
N GLY A 228 -21.50 -7.88 1.26
CA GLY A 228 -20.65 -8.21 2.41
C GLY A 228 -21.26 -9.25 3.36
N ASN A 229 -22.59 -9.38 3.37
CA ASN A 229 -23.31 -10.36 4.19
C ASN A 229 -23.43 -11.72 3.48
N GLU A 230 -23.63 -11.74 2.16
CA GLU A 230 -23.76 -12.98 1.37
C GLU A 230 -22.46 -13.81 1.33
N SER A 231 -21.30 -13.16 1.31
CA SER A 231 -20.01 -13.87 1.29
C SER A 231 -19.73 -14.65 2.59
N GLN A 232 -20.29 -14.20 3.72
CA GLN A 232 -20.19 -14.93 5.00
C GLN A 232 -21.01 -16.22 5.00
N GLU A 233 -22.20 -16.22 4.39
CA GLU A 233 -23.05 -17.43 4.29
C GLU A 233 -22.44 -18.50 3.37
N HIS A 234 -21.78 -18.09 2.28
CA HIS A 234 -21.13 -19.03 1.38
C HIS A 234 -19.89 -19.72 2.00
N ILE A 235 -19.15 -19.02 2.87
CA ILE A 235 -18.01 -19.61 3.60
C ILE A 235 -18.52 -20.53 4.71
N ALA A 236 -19.57 -20.14 5.44
CA ALA A 236 -20.18 -20.99 6.48
C ALA A 236 -20.74 -22.31 5.89
N ASN A 237 -21.27 -22.28 4.66
CA ASN A 237 -21.80 -23.46 3.98
C ASN A 237 -20.76 -24.24 3.15
N GLY A 238 -19.61 -23.63 2.82
CA GLY A 238 -18.55 -24.26 2.00
C GLY A 238 -17.62 -25.21 2.77
N VAL A 239 -17.54 -25.09 4.10
CA VAL A 239 -16.68 -25.94 4.95
C VAL A 239 -17.24 -27.37 5.14
N THR A 240 -18.47 -27.67 4.71
CA THR A 240 -19.11 -28.96 5.02
C THR A 240 -18.98 -30.07 3.97
N LYS A 241 -18.50 -29.81 2.74
CA LYS A 241 -18.49 -30.86 1.68
C LYS A 241 -17.15 -31.49 1.33
N THR A 242 -16.02 -30.82 1.49
CA THR A 242 -14.74 -31.33 0.96
C THR A 242 -13.82 -31.96 2.02
N GLN A 243 -13.97 -31.60 3.31
CA GLN A 243 -13.17 -32.21 4.38
C GLN A 243 -13.72 -33.53 4.92
N ILE A 244 -15.01 -33.84 4.69
CA ILE A 244 -15.60 -35.11 5.14
C ILE A 244 -15.15 -36.29 4.26
N SER A 245 -14.84 -36.08 2.97
CA SER A 245 -14.46 -37.18 2.06
C SER A 245 -13.04 -37.70 2.32
N VAL A 246 -12.07 -36.83 2.63
CA VAL A 246 -10.68 -37.25 2.87
C VAL A 246 -10.54 -37.96 4.23
N GLY A 247 -11.25 -37.49 5.26
CA GLY A 247 -11.28 -38.14 6.58
C GLY A 247 -11.89 -39.56 6.54
N PHE A 248 -12.94 -39.76 5.73
CA PHE A 248 -13.58 -41.07 5.58
C PHE A 248 -12.70 -42.09 4.82
N ILE A 249 -11.93 -41.62 3.83
CA ILE A 249 -11.04 -42.49 3.04
C ILE A 249 -9.85 -42.94 3.89
N VAL A 250 -9.26 -42.07 4.72
CA VAL A 250 -8.15 -42.44 5.61
C VAL A 250 -8.60 -43.39 6.73
N ALA A 251 -9.80 -43.21 7.28
CA ALA A 251 -10.35 -44.09 8.31
C ALA A 251 -10.69 -45.50 7.77
N THR A 252 -11.22 -45.59 6.54
CA THR A 252 -11.55 -46.88 5.90
C THR A 252 -10.31 -47.66 5.46
N LEU A 253 -9.26 -46.98 4.95
CA LEU A 253 -7.97 -47.63 4.64
C LEU A 253 -7.25 -48.15 5.89
N SER A 254 -7.34 -47.43 7.01
CA SER A 254 -6.74 -47.87 8.28
C SER A 254 -7.44 -49.12 8.84
N LEU A 255 -8.77 -49.22 8.69
CA LEU A 255 -9.52 -50.40 9.12
C LEU A 255 -9.24 -51.63 8.23
N PHE A 256 -9.03 -51.42 6.93
CA PHE A 256 -8.65 -52.50 5.99
C PHE A 256 -7.25 -53.07 6.30
N LEU A 257 -6.30 -52.24 6.72
CA LEU A 257 -4.95 -52.69 7.08
C LEU A 257 -4.92 -53.50 8.38
N VAL A 258 -5.79 -53.18 9.34
CA VAL A 258 -5.93 -53.97 10.58
C VAL A 258 -6.54 -55.35 10.28
N LEU A 259 -7.57 -55.42 9.42
CA LEU A 259 -8.21 -56.69 9.07
C LEU A 259 -7.33 -57.61 8.20
N LEU A 260 -6.39 -57.07 7.43
CA LEU A 260 -5.43 -57.87 6.66
C LEU A 260 -4.31 -58.46 7.51
N ASN A 261 -4.07 -57.92 8.72
CA ASN A 261 -2.98 -58.36 9.60
C ASN A 261 -3.41 -59.52 10.54
N ASP A 262 -4.71 -59.72 10.75
CA ASP A 262 -5.26 -60.77 11.63
C ASP A 262 -5.34 -62.16 10.98
N ASN A 263 -5.03 -62.30 9.68
CA ASN A 263 -4.97 -63.61 8.99
C ASN A 263 -3.56 -64.21 8.94
N THR A 264 -2.62 -63.71 9.75
CA THR A 264 -1.21 -64.16 9.77
C THR A 264 -0.74 -64.71 11.12
N LEU A 265 -1.64 -65.19 11.98
CA LEU A 265 -1.29 -66.02 13.13
C LEU A 265 -2.11 -67.30 13.21
#